data_AF-A0A1G9H8Q1-F1
#
_entry.id   AF-A0A1G9H8Q1-F1
#
_cell.length_a   1.000
_cell.length_b   1.000
_cell.length_c   1.000
_cell.angle_alpha   90.00
_cell.angle_beta   90.00
_cell.angle_gamma   90.00
#
_symmetry.space_group_name_H-M   'P 1'
#
loop_
_entity.id
_entity.type
_entity.pdbx_description
1 polymer ?
#
loop_
_entity_poly.entity_id
_entity_poly.type
_entity_poly.pdbx_seq_one_letter_code
_entity_poly.pdbx_strand_id
1 'polypeptide(L)'
;MDDLNYNYMALLEAILSPEEVLPDLILYKYGLLELSPKELKELEAMEMKRLYKQKWTYREIAKRFHMSDSGVYRRMKRFGGQGIE
;
A
#
# COMPACT_ATOMS: atom_id res chain seq x y z
N MET A 1 3.26 25.56 6.46
CA MET A 1 4.20 24.65 5.79
C MET A 1 3.47 24.23 4.53
N ASP A 2 3.92 24.68 3.37
CA ASP A 2 3.08 24.74 2.16
C ASP A 2 2.63 23.38 1.64
N ASP A 3 1.32 23.21 1.48
CA ASP A 3 0.66 22.07 0.82
C ASP A 3 1.31 21.75 -0.54
N LEU A 4 1.85 22.78 -1.21
CA LEU A 4 2.56 22.64 -2.47
C LEU A 4 3.80 21.73 -2.37
N ASN A 5 4.55 21.81 -1.27
CA ASN A 5 5.73 20.97 -1.06
C ASN A 5 5.35 19.50 -0.90
N TYR A 6 4.25 19.21 -0.20
CA TYR A 6 3.73 17.85 -0.05
C TYR A 6 3.24 17.28 -1.37
N ASN A 7 2.56 18.09 -2.19
CA ASN A 7 2.13 17.70 -3.54
C ASN A 7 3.32 17.33 -4.43
N TYR A 8 4.37 18.15 -4.45
CA TYR A 8 5.58 17.86 -5.23
C TYR A 8 6.29 16.58 -4.75
N MET A 9 6.39 16.35 -3.44
CA MET A 9 7.02 15.15 -2.89
C MET A 9 6.23 13.88 -3.20
N ALA A 10 4.89 13.93 -3.10
CA ALA A 10 4.03 12.80 -3.46
C ALA A 10 4.15 12.45 -4.95
N LEU A 11 4.16 13.46 -5.84
CA LEU A 11 4.38 13.28 -7.27
C LEU A 11 5.77 12.69 -7.58
N LEU A 12 6.81 13.21 -6.93
CA LEU A 12 8.18 12.71 -7.09
C LEU A 12 8.31 11.25 -6.63
N GLU A 13 7.74 10.88 -5.47
CA GLU A 13 7.76 9.49 -4.98
C GLU A 13 6.98 8.57 -5.92
N ALA A 14 5.83 9.00 -6.45
CA ALA A 14 5.06 8.21 -7.40
C ALA A 14 5.80 7.98 -8.72
N ILE A 15 6.52 8.99 -9.24
CA ILE A 15 7.27 8.90 -10.49
C ILE A 15 8.57 8.08 -10.32
N LEU A 16 9.26 8.25 -9.19
CA LEU A 16 10.59 7.71 -8.97
C LEU A 16 10.61 6.37 -8.22
N SER A 17 9.47 5.89 -7.70
CA SER A 17 9.43 4.62 -6.97
C SER A 17 9.86 3.47 -7.90
N PRO A 18 10.98 2.77 -7.61
CA PRO A 18 11.50 1.71 -8.47
C PRO A 18 10.57 0.48 -8.54
N GLU A 19 9.65 0.37 -7.57
CA GLU A 19 8.54 -0.57 -7.53
C GLU A 19 7.25 0.26 -7.70
N GLU A 20 6.38 -0.06 -8.65
CA GLU A 20 5.11 0.65 -8.89
C GLU A 20 4.16 0.58 -7.67
N VAL A 21 4.38 1.37 -6.62
CA VAL A 21 3.48 1.47 -5.46
C VAL A 21 2.16 2.09 -5.90
N LEU A 22 1.04 1.61 -5.35
CA LEU A 22 -0.25 2.25 -5.58
C LEU A 22 -0.19 3.76 -5.19
N PRO A 23 -0.49 4.69 -6.11
CA PRO A 23 -0.42 6.12 -5.84
C PRO A 23 -1.21 6.57 -4.61
N ASP A 24 -2.36 5.94 -4.33
CA ASP A 24 -3.20 6.26 -3.17
C ASP A 24 -2.48 6.05 -1.83
N LEU A 25 -1.56 5.07 -1.74
CA LEU A 25 -0.75 4.88 -0.53
C LEU A 25 0.24 6.03 -0.33
N ILE A 26 0.79 6.55 -1.43
CA ILE A 26 1.69 7.69 -1.42
C ILE A 26 0.92 8.95 -1.02
N LEU A 27 -0.24 9.18 -1.62
CA LEU A 27 -1.11 10.31 -1.27
C LEU A 27 -1.54 10.27 0.20
N TYR A 28 -1.93 9.10 0.71
CA TYR A 28 -2.26 8.90 2.12
C TYR A 28 -1.06 9.19 3.04
N LYS A 29 0.14 8.68 2.71
CA LYS A 29 1.38 8.91 3.48
C LYS A 29 1.70 10.40 3.64
N TYR A 30 1.39 11.22 2.63
CA TYR A 30 1.63 12.66 2.65
C TYR A 30 0.44 13.47 3.18
N GLY A 31 -0.64 12.84 3.63
CA GLY A 31 -1.83 13.53 4.14
C GLY A 31 -2.66 14.20 3.04
N LEU A 32 -2.45 13.83 1.78
CA LEU A 32 -3.19 14.35 0.62
C LEU A 32 -4.46 13.55 0.32
N LEU A 33 -4.62 12.40 0.98
CA LEU A 33 -5.80 11.54 0.90
C LEU A 33 -6.20 11.14 2.33
N GLU A 34 -7.43 11.48 2.73
CA GLU A 34 -8.00 11.02 3.98
C GLU A 34 -8.74 9.69 3.77
N LEU A 35 -8.38 8.67 4.55
CA LEU A 35 -9.00 7.35 4.51
C LEU A 35 -9.49 6.97 5.91
N SER A 36 -10.67 6.38 5.99
CA SER A 36 -11.11 5.72 7.21
C SER A 36 -10.18 4.53 7.53
N PRO A 37 -10.14 4.07 8.79
CA PRO A 37 -9.39 2.87 9.16
C PRO A 37 -9.80 1.60 8.43
N LYS A 38 -10.95 1.58 7.73
CA LYS A 38 -11.37 0.44 6.91
C LYS A 38 -10.79 0.57 5.50
N GLU A 39 -10.92 1.73 4.87
CA GLU A 39 -10.43 2.00 3.52
C GLU A 39 -8.91 1.86 3.44
N LEU A 40 -8.18 2.33 4.46
CA LEU A 40 -6.73 2.11 4.54
C LEU A 40 -6.38 0.61 4.50
N LYS A 41 -7.12 -0.23 5.23
CA LYS A 41 -6.86 -1.68 5.26
C LYS A 41 -7.18 -2.37 3.94
N GLU A 42 -8.16 -1.87 3.21
CA GLU A 42 -8.51 -2.33 1.85
C GLU A 42 -7.43 -1.95 0.86
N LEU A 43 -6.96 -0.71 0.92
CA LEU A 43 -5.86 -0.22 0.09
C LEU A 43 -4.55 -0.98 0.36
N GLU A 44 -4.18 -1.17 1.63
CA GLU A 44 -3.03 -1.99 2.02
C GLU A 44 -3.18 -3.44 1.49
N ALA A 45 -4.38 -4.03 1.56
CA ALA A 45 -4.61 -5.38 1.05
C ALA A 45 -4.47 -5.46 -0.48
N MET A 46 -4.89 -4.42 -1.22
CA MET A 46 -4.68 -4.31 -2.66
C MET A 46 -3.19 -4.25 -3.01
N GLU A 47 -2.42 -3.43 -2.30
CA GLU A 47 -0.97 -3.33 -2.50
C GLU A 47 -0.26 -4.65 -2.18
N MET A 48 -0.62 -5.31 -1.07
CA MET A 48 -0.09 -6.64 -0.72
C MET A 48 -0.37 -7.66 -1.84
N LYS A 49 -1.56 -7.64 -2.43
CA LYS A 49 -1.90 -8.50 -3.59
C LYS A 49 -1.07 -8.17 -4.82
N ARG A 50 -0.85 -6.88 -5.10
CA ARG A 50 -0.01 -6.43 -6.22
C ARG A 50 1.43 -6.92 -6.06
N LEU A 51 2.03 -6.75 -4.88
CA LEU A 51 3.38 -7.24 -4.55
C LEU A 51 3.47 -8.76 -4.66
N TYR A 52 2.47 -9.48 -4.15
CA TYR A 52 2.43 -10.94 -4.27
C TYR A 52 2.40 -11.41 -5.75
N LYS A 53 1.65 -10.71 -6.62
CA LYS A 53 1.66 -10.96 -8.07
C LYS A 53 3.04 -10.69 -8.70
N GLN A 54 3.80 -9.75 -8.16
CA GLN A 54 5.20 -9.48 -8.51
C GLN A 54 6.20 -10.45 -7.86
N LYS A 55 5.72 -11.60 -7.34
CA LYS A 55 6.53 -12.69 -6.76
C LYS A 55 7.21 -12.36 -5.43
N TRP A 56 6.77 -11.30 -4.74
CA TRP A 56 7.19 -11.07 -3.37
C TRP A 56 6.64 -12.16 -2.46
N THR A 57 7.49 -12.64 -1.56
CA THR A 57 7.10 -13.57 -0.49
C THR A 57 6.30 -12.85 0.58
N TYR A 58 5.47 -13.59 1.33
CA TYR A 58 4.75 -13.02 2.48
C TYR A 58 5.70 -12.38 3.50
N ARG A 59 6.92 -12.92 3.65
CA ARG A 59 7.95 -12.36 4.54
C ARG A 59 8.45 -10.99 4.08
N GLU A 60 8.66 -10.80 2.79
CA GLU A 60 9.09 -9.51 2.23
C GLU A 60 7.98 -8.46 2.35
N ILE A 61 6.74 -8.84 2.04
CA ILE A 61 5.56 -7.99 2.21
C ILE A 61 5.37 -7.64 3.69
N ALA A 62 5.51 -8.61 4.59
CA ALA A 62 5.39 -8.43 6.03
C ALA A 62 6.40 -7.41 6.58
N LYS A 63 7.65 -7.46 6.12
CA LYS A 63 8.68 -6.45 6.45
C LYS A 63 8.28 -5.06 5.96
N ARG A 64 7.79 -4.94 4.73
CA ARG A 64 7.36 -3.66 4.14
C ARG A 64 6.23 -3.00 4.93
N PHE A 65 5.29 -3.78 5.43
CA PHE A 65 4.12 -3.30 6.18
C PHE A 65 4.27 -3.43 7.70
N HIS A 66 5.48 -3.71 8.21
CA HIS A 66 5.78 -3.86 9.63
C HIS A 66 4.80 -4.79 10.38
N MET A 67 4.47 -5.93 9.78
CA MET A 67 3.55 -6.92 10.36
C MET A 67 4.06 -8.35 10.23
N SER A 68 3.32 -9.33 10.76
CA SER A 68 3.66 -10.75 10.58
C SER A 68 3.16 -11.29 9.23
N ASP A 69 3.78 -12.37 8.75
CA ASP A 69 3.35 -13.11 7.55
C ASP A 69 1.88 -13.55 7.65
N SER A 70 1.47 -14.02 8.84
CA SER A 70 0.08 -14.36 9.15
C SER A 70 -0.85 -13.14 9.18
N GLY A 71 -0.32 -11.95 9.47
CA GLY A 71 -0.99 -10.67 9.36
C GLY A 71 -1.28 -10.31 7.90
N VAL A 72 -0.28 -10.45 7.03
CA VAL A 72 -0.41 -10.23 5.58
C VAL A 72 -1.47 -11.16 4.98
N TYR A 73 -1.38 -12.46 5.25
CA TYR A 73 -2.37 -13.43 4.76
C TYR A 73 -3.80 -13.07 5.20
N ARG A 74 -4.00 -12.77 6.49
CA ARG A 74 -5.33 -12.39 7.02
C ARG A 74 -5.83 -11.09 6.41
N ARG A 75 -4.95 -10.11 6.17
CA ARG A 75 -5.28 -8.83 5.55
C ARG A 75 -5.76 -9.03 4.11
N MET A 76 -4.97 -9.73 3.30
CA MET A 76 -5.29 -10.03 1.91
C MET A 76 -6.59 -10.84 1.77
N LYS A 77 -6.80 -11.83 2.64
CA LYS A 77 -8.01 -12.67 2.63
C LYS A 77 -9.27 -11.89 3.02
N ARG A 78 -9.17 -11.00 4.01
CA ARG A 78 -10.33 -10.29 4.57
C ARG A 78 -10.74 -9.06 3.75
N PHE A 79 -9.78 -8.36 3.16
CA PHE A 79 -10.01 -7.05 2.55
C PHE A 79 -9.64 -6.99 1.07
N GLY A 80 -8.98 -8.02 0.51
CA GLY A 80 -8.44 -7.94 -0.84
C GLY A 80 -9.45 -8.09 -1.99
N GLY A 81 -10.75 -8.25 -1.74
CA GLY A 81 -11.74 -8.54 -2.80
C GLY A 81 -11.55 -9.91 -3.48
N GLN A 82 -12.54 -10.37 -4.25
CA GLN A 82 -12.60 -11.73 -4.84
C GLN A 82 -11.35 -12.14 -5.63
N GLY A 83 -11.03 -13.44 -5.63
CA GLY A 83 -9.95 -14.05 -6.42
C GLY A 83 -8.65 -14.26 -5.65
N ILE A 84 -8.60 -15.31 -4.84
CA ILE A 84 -7.40 -16.12 -4.63
C ILE A 84 -7.84 -17.54 -5.03
N GLU A 85 -8.00 -17.74 -6.34
CA GLU A 85 -8.06 -19.08 -6.95
C GLU A 85 -6.70 -19.36 -7.58
#